data_AF-A0A7W8YDT5-F1
#
_entry.id   AF-A0A7W8YDT5-F1
#
_cell.length_a   1.000
_cell.length_b   1.000
_cell.length_c   1.000
_cell.angle_alpha   90.00
_cell.angle_beta   90.00
_cell.angle_gamma   90.00
#
_symmetry.space_group_name_H-M   'P 1'
#
loop_
_entity.id
_entity.type
_entity.pdbx_description
1 polymer ?
#
loop_
_entity_poly.entity_id
_entity_poly.type
_entity_poly.pdbx_seq_one_letter_code
_entity_poly.pdbx_strand_id
1 'polypeptide(L)'
;MLKSFAARGVSGCMAMAGAQLLSGCVSNTVPVIASTSSYECRSTPVDGLPKAGDGAYGCHFQLRDTETKQILPHTPYSLDVYAPVETKGAEKLPLVTLKGITDAHGRSGYVRAPFPIVPERVRFVRMVGTGAYGRSPHLIRPTDGAGVAGMNYQISGCGWDKHGITDDQGFTPLFLSETSCTFKTIFYMKRERAGGTK
;
A
#
# COMPACT_ATOMS: atom_id res chain seq x y z
N MET A 1 -39.81 -68.49 -45.21
CA MET A 1 -41.03 -68.97 -44.51
C MET A 1 -41.56 -67.83 -43.64
N LEU A 2 -42.71 -67.26 -44.02
CA LEU A 2 -43.42 -66.24 -43.25
C LEU A 2 -44.06 -66.87 -41.99
N LYS A 3 -43.91 -66.22 -40.84
CA LYS A 3 -44.94 -66.20 -39.78
C LYS A 3 -44.94 -64.85 -39.07
N SER A 4 -46.04 -64.12 -39.24
CA SER A 4 -46.47 -63.00 -38.39
C SER A 4 -46.90 -63.51 -37.01
N PHE A 5 -46.69 -62.70 -35.97
CA PHE A 5 -47.65 -62.53 -34.87
C PHE A 5 -47.53 -61.12 -34.29
N ALA A 6 -48.67 -60.49 -34.07
CA ALA A 6 -48.86 -59.20 -33.40
C ALA A 6 -49.15 -59.42 -31.91
N ALA A 7 -48.78 -58.48 -31.03
CA ALA A 7 -49.60 -58.05 -29.89
C ALA A 7 -48.96 -56.87 -29.12
N ARG A 8 -49.87 -56.08 -28.54
CA ARG A 8 -49.74 -54.79 -27.84
C ARG A 8 -49.05 -54.88 -26.46
N GLY A 9 -48.53 -53.75 -25.95
CA GLY A 9 -48.17 -53.63 -24.52
C GLY A 9 -47.50 -52.32 -24.08
N VAL A 10 -48.31 -51.30 -23.79
CA VAL A 10 -48.29 -50.30 -22.69
C VAL A 10 -46.97 -49.95 -21.94
N SER A 11 -46.72 -48.63 -21.87
CA SER A 11 -46.21 -47.78 -20.76
C SER A 11 -44.82 -48.00 -20.13
N GLY A 12 -44.01 -46.92 -20.22
CA GLY A 12 -43.39 -46.29 -19.05
C GLY A 12 -41.97 -46.73 -18.68
N CYS A 13 -40.97 -45.92 -19.07
CA CYS A 13 -39.79 -45.49 -18.28
C CYS A 13 -38.86 -44.71 -19.22
N MET A 14 -38.69 -43.41 -19.02
CA MET A 14 -37.64 -42.80 -18.19
C MET A 14 -36.29 -42.67 -18.95
N ALA A 15 -35.89 -41.40 -19.10
CA ALA A 15 -34.53 -40.87 -19.23
C ALA A 15 -33.64 -41.35 -20.39
N MET A 16 -33.15 -40.40 -21.19
CA MET A 16 -31.75 -39.95 -21.12
C MET A 16 -31.60 -38.67 -21.95
N ALA A 17 -31.61 -37.54 -21.23
CA ALA A 17 -31.17 -36.25 -21.74
C ALA A 17 -29.64 -36.27 -21.86
N GLY A 18 -29.13 -36.09 -23.07
CA GLY A 18 -27.70 -35.85 -23.30
C GLY A 18 -27.35 -34.41 -22.92
N ALA A 19 -26.77 -34.22 -21.74
CA ALA A 19 -26.17 -32.96 -21.34
C ALA A 19 -24.68 -32.98 -21.72
N GLN A 20 -24.31 -32.13 -22.67
CA GLN A 20 -22.92 -31.84 -23.03
C GLN A 20 -22.27 -31.08 -21.87
N LEU A 21 -21.28 -31.70 -21.22
CA LEU A 21 -20.43 -31.07 -20.22
C LEU A 21 -19.40 -30.16 -20.91
N LEU A 22 -19.81 -28.93 -21.24
CA LEU A 22 -18.91 -27.80 -21.35
C LEU A 22 -19.09 -26.97 -20.08
N SER A 23 -18.37 -27.34 -19.01
CA SER A 23 -18.23 -26.47 -17.85
C SER A 23 -16.77 -26.09 -17.74
N GLY A 24 -16.48 -24.88 -18.23
CA GLY A 24 -15.17 -24.26 -18.17
C GLY A 24 -14.69 -24.09 -16.73
N CYS A 25 -13.38 -24.04 -16.58
CA CYS A 25 -12.76 -23.54 -15.38
C CYS A 25 -13.25 -22.10 -15.15
N VAL A 26 -14.23 -21.94 -14.26
CA VAL A 26 -14.51 -20.64 -13.66
C VAL A 26 -13.31 -20.33 -12.77
N SER A 27 -12.29 -19.71 -13.37
CA SER A 27 -11.35 -18.92 -12.60
C SER A 27 -12.18 -17.86 -11.89
N ASN A 28 -12.42 -18.06 -10.59
CA ASN A 28 -12.84 -16.99 -9.69
C ASN A 28 -11.69 -15.99 -9.63
N THR A 29 -11.50 -15.20 -10.68
CA THR A 29 -10.81 -13.92 -10.61
C THR A 29 -11.73 -13.03 -9.79
N VAL A 30 -11.63 -13.16 -8.46
CA VAL A 30 -12.02 -12.07 -7.58
C VAL A 30 -11.24 -10.87 -8.11
N PRO A 31 -11.90 -9.79 -8.56
CA PRO A 31 -11.17 -8.59 -8.95
C PRO A 31 -10.39 -8.16 -7.71
N VAL A 32 -9.07 -8.26 -7.78
CA VAL A 32 -8.19 -7.63 -6.80
C VAL A 32 -8.49 -6.15 -6.95
N ILE A 33 -9.31 -5.61 -6.05
CA ILE A 33 -9.52 -4.18 -5.95
C ILE A 33 -8.12 -3.59 -5.83
N ALA A 34 -7.72 -2.79 -6.81
CA ALA A 34 -6.41 -2.18 -6.79
C ALA A 34 -6.31 -1.34 -5.52
N SER A 35 -5.49 -1.79 -4.57
CA SER A 35 -5.27 -1.05 -3.34
C SER A 35 -4.81 0.36 -3.67
N THR A 36 -5.44 1.34 -3.05
CA THR A 36 -5.07 2.75 -3.14
C THR A 36 -4.07 3.15 -2.07
N SER A 37 -3.67 2.22 -1.21
CA SER A 37 -2.74 2.49 -0.11
C SER A 37 -1.31 2.08 -0.45
N SER A 38 -0.36 2.92 -0.04
CA SER A 38 1.07 2.58 -0.09
C SER A 38 1.48 1.50 0.91
N TYR A 39 0.59 1.14 1.86
CA TYR A 39 0.91 0.27 3.00
C TYR A 39 0.40 -1.17 2.86
N GLU A 40 -0.13 -1.53 1.68
CA GLU A 40 -0.49 -2.92 1.39
C GLU A 40 0.77 -3.77 1.22
N CYS A 41 1.00 -4.70 2.15
CA CYS A 41 2.10 -5.65 2.06
C CYS A 41 1.90 -6.63 0.90
N ARG A 42 2.94 -6.79 0.08
CA ARG A 42 3.03 -7.80 -0.97
C ARG A 42 4.15 -8.78 -0.66
N SER A 43 3.80 -10.03 -0.43
CA SER A 43 4.70 -11.04 0.14
C SER A 43 5.73 -11.60 -0.83
N THR A 44 5.57 -11.43 -2.13
CA THR A 44 6.51 -11.94 -3.14
C THR A 44 7.59 -10.90 -3.44
N PRO A 45 8.88 -11.20 -3.32
CA PRO A 45 9.94 -10.26 -3.69
C PRO A 45 9.91 -9.95 -5.20
N VAL A 46 10.39 -8.77 -5.57
CA VAL A 46 10.54 -8.36 -6.96
C VAL A 46 12.00 -8.49 -7.36
N ASP A 47 12.27 -9.16 -8.48
CA ASP A 47 13.63 -9.34 -8.98
C ASP A 47 14.28 -7.99 -9.32
N GLY A 48 15.59 -7.89 -9.04
CA GLY A 48 16.38 -6.68 -9.29
C GLY A 48 16.19 -5.55 -8.29
N LEU A 49 15.24 -5.65 -7.35
CA LEU A 49 15.08 -4.66 -6.27
C LEU A 49 15.86 -5.07 -5.00
N PRO A 50 16.34 -4.08 -4.21
CA PRO A 50 17.16 -4.36 -3.04
C PRO A 50 16.36 -5.11 -1.97
N LYS A 51 17.08 -5.82 -1.12
CA LYS A 51 16.52 -6.54 0.03
C LYS A 51 17.16 -6.04 1.32
N ALA A 52 16.40 -6.02 2.42
CA ALA A 52 16.93 -5.65 3.73
C ALA A 52 16.22 -6.37 4.87
N GLY A 53 16.93 -6.51 5.99
CA GLY A 53 16.44 -7.19 7.19
C GLY A 53 16.40 -8.72 7.04
N ASP A 54 16.00 -9.35 8.14
CA ASP A 54 15.98 -10.80 8.31
C ASP A 54 14.66 -11.25 8.96
N GLY A 55 14.30 -12.53 8.76
CA GLY A 55 13.14 -13.15 9.40
C GLY A 55 12.15 -13.80 8.43
N ALA A 56 11.12 -14.43 8.99
CA ALA A 56 10.19 -15.26 8.23
C ALA A 56 9.16 -14.45 7.42
N TYR A 57 8.89 -13.21 7.81
CA TYR A 57 7.87 -12.38 7.18
C TYR A 57 8.53 -11.33 6.30
N GLY A 58 8.11 -11.21 5.04
CA GLY A 58 8.64 -10.20 4.15
C GLY A 58 7.58 -9.55 3.28
N CYS A 59 7.84 -8.29 2.95
CA CYS A 59 6.95 -7.44 2.18
C CYS A 59 7.76 -6.54 1.23
N HIS A 60 7.22 -6.30 0.05
CA HIS A 60 7.43 -5.04 -0.65
C HIS A 60 6.13 -4.24 -0.64
N PHE A 61 6.23 -2.97 -0.99
CA PHE A 61 5.13 -2.01 -1.00
C PHE A 61 5.11 -1.26 -2.33
N GLN A 62 4.01 -0.58 -2.65
CA GLN A 62 3.87 0.21 -3.87
C GLN A 62 3.63 1.68 -3.52
N LEU A 63 4.58 2.54 -3.85
CA LEU A 63 4.51 3.96 -3.51
C LEU A 63 3.51 4.66 -4.39
N ARG A 64 2.62 5.41 -3.76
CA ARG A 64 1.60 6.22 -4.43
C ARG A 64 1.68 7.67 -3.97
N ASP A 65 1.31 8.55 -4.87
CA ASP A 65 1.11 9.96 -4.57
C ASP A 65 -0.05 10.11 -3.58
N THR A 66 0.13 10.93 -2.55
CA THR A 66 -0.81 10.98 -1.42
C THR A 66 -2.15 11.60 -1.81
N GLU A 67 -2.12 12.54 -2.75
CA GLU A 67 -3.28 13.30 -3.22
C GLU A 67 -3.97 12.60 -4.40
N THR A 68 -3.22 12.29 -5.46
CA THR A 68 -3.77 11.73 -6.70
C THR A 68 -3.92 10.21 -6.69
N LYS A 69 -3.30 9.53 -5.70
CA LYS A 69 -3.23 8.05 -5.59
C LYS A 69 -2.56 7.35 -6.78
N GLN A 70 -1.95 8.11 -7.68
CA GLN A 70 -1.18 7.58 -8.80
C GLN A 70 0.09 6.89 -8.31
N ILE A 71 0.52 5.86 -9.02
CA ILE A 71 1.78 5.17 -8.76
C ILE A 71 2.94 6.15 -8.96
N LEU A 72 3.93 6.11 -8.07
CA LEU A 72 5.15 6.93 -8.15
C LEU A 72 6.33 6.07 -8.63
N PRO A 73 6.58 5.95 -9.95
CA PRO A 73 7.72 5.23 -10.48
C PRO A 73 9.02 6.01 -10.29
N HIS A 74 10.15 5.31 -10.27
CA HIS A 74 11.50 5.90 -10.24
C HIS A 74 11.70 6.98 -9.15
N THR A 75 11.03 6.80 -8.02
CA THR A 75 10.94 7.79 -6.95
C THR A 75 11.81 7.36 -5.78
N PRO A 76 12.74 8.21 -5.30
CA PRO A 76 13.49 7.94 -4.09
C PRO A 76 12.58 7.76 -2.88
N TYR A 77 12.85 6.75 -2.06
CA TYR A 77 12.02 6.43 -0.89
C TYR A 77 12.85 6.02 0.33
N SER A 78 12.22 6.14 1.50
CA SER A 78 12.64 5.48 2.75
C SER A 78 11.51 4.56 3.21
N LEU A 79 11.84 3.30 3.43
CA LEU A 79 10.96 2.27 3.97
C LEU A 79 11.53 1.81 5.31
N ASP A 80 10.81 2.09 6.38
CA ASP A 80 11.19 1.73 7.74
C ASP A 80 10.19 0.74 8.32
N VAL A 81 10.68 -0.33 8.93
CA VAL A 81 9.88 -1.32 9.67
C VAL A 81 10.26 -1.24 11.15
N TYR A 82 9.27 -1.00 12.00
CA TYR A 82 9.45 -0.87 13.43
C TYR A 82 9.11 -2.18 14.15
N ALA A 83 9.90 -2.51 15.17
CA ALA A 83 9.58 -3.61 16.07
C ALA A 83 8.26 -3.35 16.81
N PRO A 84 7.49 -4.40 17.17
CA PRO A 84 6.44 -4.28 18.17
C PRO A 84 7.02 -3.64 19.44
N VAL A 85 6.27 -2.69 20.00
CA VAL A 85 6.70 -1.91 21.16
C VAL A 85 6.49 -2.73 22.42
N GLU A 86 7.52 -2.93 23.21
CA GLU A 86 7.37 -3.52 24.56
C GLU A 86 7.14 -2.44 25.64
N THR A 87 7.57 -1.19 25.42
CA THR A 87 7.46 -0.10 26.42
C THR A 87 7.09 1.26 25.81
N LYS A 88 6.10 1.92 26.41
CA LYS A 88 5.70 3.30 26.04
C LYS A 88 6.82 4.29 26.37
N GLY A 89 7.18 5.16 25.42
CA GLY A 89 7.99 6.38 25.68
C GLY A 89 9.42 6.40 25.13
N ALA A 90 9.95 5.30 24.60
CA ALA A 90 11.24 5.32 23.88
C ALA A 90 11.06 5.78 22.43
N GLU A 91 12.02 6.54 21.91
CA GLU A 91 12.12 6.80 20.47
C GLU A 91 12.26 5.45 19.75
N LYS A 92 11.26 5.10 18.93
CA LYS A 92 11.28 3.83 18.22
C LYS A 92 12.29 3.92 17.10
N LEU A 93 13.45 3.30 17.30
CA LEU A 93 14.37 3.05 16.21
C LEU A 93 13.76 1.99 15.28
N PRO A 94 13.87 2.17 13.96
CA PRO A 94 13.43 1.14 13.02
C PRO A 94 14.30 -0.12 13.20
N LEU A 95 13.66 -1.29 13.15
CA LEU A 95 14.36 -2.57 13.09
C LEU A 95 15.06 -2.73 11.74
N VAL A 96 14.39 -2.30 10.67
CA VAL A 96 14.89 -2.34 9.30
C VAL A 96 14.63 -0.98 8.66
N THR A 97 15.65 -0.42 8.03
CA THR A 97 15.53 0.72 7.13
C THR A 97 16.04 0.31 5.76
N LEU A 98 15.22 0.52 4.73
CA LEU A 98 15.57 0.34 3.33
C LEU A 98 15.34 1.64 2.59
N LYS A 99 16.42 2.25 2.11
CA LYS A 99 16.37 3.39 1.19
C LYS A 99 16.63 2.90 -0.23
N GLY A 100 15.93 3.46 -1.20
CA GLY A 100 16.08 3.07 -2.59
C GLY A 100 15.33 3.97 -3.55
N ILE A 101 15.17 3.51 -4.78
CA ILE A 101 14.37 4.13 -5.83
C ILE A 101 13.32 3.11 -6.25
N THR A 102 12.06 3.52 -6.37
CA THR A 102 11.00 2.62 -6.84
C THR A 102 11.20 2.21 -8.29
N ASP A 103 10.69 1.05 -8.69
CA ASP A 103 10.73 0.63 -10.09
C ASP A 103 9.66 1.34 -10.94
N ALA A 104 9.51 0.91 -12.21
CA ALA A 104 8.50 1.44 -13.14
C ALA A 104 7.05 1.25 -12.67
N HIS A 105 6.81 0.39 -11.69
CA HIS A 105 5.50 0.15 -11.09
C HIS A 105 5.40 0.78 -9.69
N GLY A 106 6.35 1.63 -9.30
CA GLY A 106 6.37 2.27 -7.98
C GLY A 106 6.68 1.31 -6.83
N ARG A 107 7.19 0.10 -7.10
CA ARG A 107 7.44 -0.90 -6.05
C ARG A 107 8.73 -0.61 -5.30
N SER A 108 8.73 -0.84 -3.99
CA SER A 108 9.92 -0.82 -3.14
C SER A 108 10.73 -2.10 -3.30
N GLY A 109 11.93 -2.11 -2.71
CA GLY A 109 12.62 -3.36 -2.39
C GLY A 109 11.91 -4.17 -1.31
N TYR A 110 12.45 -5.34 -1.01
CA TYR A 110 11.82 -6.33 -0.15
C TYR A 110 12.43 -6.31 1.26
N VAL A 111 11.62 -5.98 2.26
CA VAL A 111 12.04 -5.98 3.67
C VAL A 111 11.59 -7.25 4.36
N ARG A 112 12.39 -7.74 5.32
CA ARG A 112 12.07 -8.91 6.15
C ARG A 112 12.12 -8.59 7.63
N ALA A 113 11.25 -9.23 8.40
CA ALA A 113 11.17 -9.10 9.85
C ALA A 113 10.83 -10.46 10.51
N PRO A 114 11.16 -10.65 11.81
CA PRO A 114 10.80 -11.85 12.56
C PRO A 114 9.32 -11.90 12.98
N PHE A 115 8.52 -10.89 12.66
CA PHE A 115 7.09 -10.77 12.97
C PHE A 115 6.29 -10.32 11.74
N PRO A 116 4.96 -10.57 11.69
CA PRO A 116 4.11 -10.05 10.62
C PRO A 116 4.25 -8.53 10.48
N ILE A 117 4.55 -8.08 9.26
CA ILE A 117 4.66 -6.66 8.93
C ILE A 117 3.25 -6.13 8.66
N VAL A 118 2.78 -5.24 9.53
CA VAL A 118 1.46 -4.61 9.46
C VAL A 118 1.63 -3.10 9.23
N PRO A 119 0.65 -2.41 8.60
CA PRO A 119 0.74 -0.99 8.27
C PRO A 119 1.24 -0.14 9.45
N GLU A 120 0.69 -0.31 10.64
CA GLU A 120 0.97 0.53 11.83
C GLU A 120 2.43 0.47 12.29
N ARG A 121 3.24 -0.43 11.73
CA ARG A 121 4.66 -0.62 12.01
C ARG A 121 5.55 -0.27 10.83
N VAL A 122 5.01 0.34 9.79
CA VAL A 122 5.74 0.68 8.58
C VAL A 122 5.68 2.19 8.39
N ARG A 123 6.80 2.81 8.04
CA ARG A 123 6.80 4.14 7.42
C ARG A 123 7.33 3.98 6.01
N PHE A 124 6.52 4.32 5.01
CA PHE A 124 6.94 4.23 3.61
C PHE A 124 6.64 5.54 2.90
N VAL A 125 7.67 6.38 2.80
CA VAL A 125 7.54 7.76 2.32
C VAL A 125 8.52 8.05 1.20
N ARG A 126 8.11 8.91 0.27
CA ARG A 126 9.05 9.49 -0.71
C ARG A 126 10.10 10.35 0.02
N MET A 127 11.31 10.39 -0.52
CA MET A 127 12.36 11.31 -0.06
C MET A 127 12.39 12.56 -0.95
N VAL A 128 12.61 13.72 -0.34
CA VAL A 128 12.76 15.01 -1.02
C VAL A 128 14.07 15.63 -0.57
N GLY A 129 14.95 15.93 -1.54
CA GLY A 129 16.31 16.41 -1.25
C GLY A 129 17.32 15.29 -1.00
N THR A 130 18.50 15.68 -0.52
CA THR A 130 19.66 14.82 -0.28
C THR A 130 20.39 15.28 0.99
N GLY A 131 21.19 14.39 1.58
CA GLY A 131 22.02 14.70 2.75
C GLY A 131 21.72 13.85 3.98
N ALA A 132 22.51 14.07 5.03
CA ALA A 132 22.50 13.26 6.26
C ALA A 132 21.44 13.72 7.28
N TYR A 133 20.98 14.96 7.18
CA TYR A 133 19.97 15.52 8.07
C TYR A 133 18.60 15.31 7.46
N GLY A 134 17.67 14.74 8.21
CA GLY A 134 16.39 14.37 7.65
C GLY A 134 15.27 14.31 8.67
N ARG A 135 14.08 14.81 8.29
CA ARG A 135 12.88 14.65 9.11
C ARG A 135 11.64 14.53 8.25
N SER A 136 10.75 13.63 8.65
CA SER A 136 9.41 13.45 8.09
C SER A 136 8.43 13.83 9.19
N PRO A 137 7.89 15.07 9.17
CA PRO A 137 6.81 15.45 10.06
C PRO A 137 5.65 14.47 9.99
N HIS A 138 5.07 14.20 11.15
CA HIS A 138 3.99 13.24 11.35
C HIS A 138 2.88 13.91 12.15
N LEU A 139 1.68 14.00 11.57
CA LEU A 139 0.53 14.48 12.31
C LEU A 139 -0.20 13.30 12.94
N ILE A 140 -0.26 13.31 14.27
CA ILE A 140 -0.96 12.31 15.07
C ILE A 140 -2.13 12.94 15.83
N ARG A 141 -3.17 12.14 16.05
CA ARG A 141 -4.27 12.49 16.94
C ARG A 141 -3.81 12.42 18.39
N PRO A 142 -4.07 13.45 19.20
CA PRO A 142 -3.72 13.43 20.63
C PRO A 142 -4.44 12.34 21.43
N THR A 143 -5.61 11.89 20.97
CA THR A 143 -6.50 10.98 21.69
C THR A 143 -5.99 9.54 21.73
N ASP A 144 -5.42 9.06 20.62
CA ASP A 144 -5.05 7.66 20.43
C ASP A 144 -3.67 7.48 19.78
N GLY A 145 -3.00 8.57 19.41
CA GLY A 145 -1.72 8.55 18.72
C GLY A 145 -1.80 8.09 17.26
N ALA A 146 -3.01 7.88 16.72
CA ALA A 146 -3.17 7.44 15.34
C ALA A 146 -2.82 8.57 14.36
N GLY A 147 -2.27 8.21 13.20
CA GLY A 147 -1.98 9.14 12.12
C GLY A 147 -3.22 9.87 11.58
N VAL A 148 -3.06 11.14 11.21
CA VAL A 148 -4.11 11.93 10.57
C VAL A 148 -3.85 12.00 9.07
N ALA A 149 -4.51 11.12 8.32
CA ALA A 149 -4.44 11.10 6.87
C ALA A 149 -5.15 12.29 6.22
N GLY A 150 -4.74 12.67 5.02
CA GLY A 150 -5.47 13.66 4.22
C GLY A 150 -5.35 15.11 4.71
N MET A 151 -4.47 15.40 5.66
CA MET A 151 -4.29 16.75 6.18
C MET A 151 -3.35 17.55 5.28
N ASN A 152 -3.71 18.79 4.96
CA ASN A 152 -2.82 19.65 4.19
C ASN A 152 -1.65 20.08 5.07
N TYR A 153 -0.46 20.21 4.47
CA TYR A 153 0.70 20.77 5.14
C TYR A 153 1.42 21.80 4.28
N GLN A 154 2.15 22.67 4.95
CA GLN A 154 3.19 23.52 4.37
C GLN A 154 4.49 23.31 5.15
N ILE A 155 5.59 23.15 4.41
CA ILE A 155 6.95 23.11 4.95
C ILE A 155 7.73 24.28 4.38
N SER A 156 8.35 25.07 5.27
CA SER A 156 9.19 26.19 4.89
C SER A 156 10.49 26.25 5.69
N GLY A 157 11.58 26.66 5.03
CA GLY A 157 12.94 26.68 5.60
C GLY A 157 13.82 25.59 5.00
N CYS A 158 15.13 25.63 5.29
CA CYS A 158 16.10 24.68 4.71
C CYS A 158 16.15 24.67 3.16
N GLY A 159 15.80 25.78 2.51
CA GLY A 159 15.67 25.84 1.04
C GLY A 159 14.37 25.24 0.49
N TRP A 160 13.46 24.81 1.36
CA TRP A 160 12.15 24.28 0.98
C TRP A 160 11.05 25.34 1.15
N ASP A 161 10.13 25.35 0.18
CA ASP A 161 8.77 25.87 0.31
C ASP A 161 7.87 24.87 -0.43
N LYS A 162 7.21 24.00 0.33
CA LYS A 162 6.48 22.85 -0.22
C LYS A 162 5.12 22.71 0.45
N HIS A 163 4.13 22.38 -0.37
CA HIS A 163 2.79 22.03 0.05
C HIS A 163 2.49 20.59 -0.31
N GLY A 164 1.55 19.99 0.42
CA GLY A 164 1.02 18.68 0.08
C GLY A 164 -0.01 18.21 1.08
N ILE A 165 -0.32 16.92 1.00
CA ILE A 165 -1.28 16.25 1.87
C ILE A 165 -0.59 15.06 2.55
N THR A 166 -0.86 14.84 3.83
CA THR A 166 -0.34 13.68 4.57
C THR A 166 -0.83 12.36 3.98
N ASP A 167 0.01 11.33 4.07
CA ASP A 167 -0.33 9.98 3.62
C ASP A 167 -1.36 9.29 4.53
N ASP A 168 -1.68 8.03 4.23
CA ASP A 168 -2.68 7.24 4.97
C ASP A 168 -2.35 7.05 6.46
N GLN A 169 -1.12 7.35 6.87
CA GLN A 169 -0.64 7.28 8.25
C GLN A 169 -0.30 8.64 8.85
N GLY A 170 -0.62 9.74 8.16
CA GLY A 170 -0.36 11.09 8.64
C GLY A 170 1.07 11.59 8.42
N PHE A 171 1.92 10.85 7.71
CA PHE A 171 3.28 11.28 7.40
C PHE A 171 3.31 12.25 6.22
N THR A 172 4.27 13.15 6.29
CA THR A 172 4.76 13.92 5.14
C THR A 172 5.97 13.20 4.52
N PRO A 173 6.46 13.60 3.33
CA PRO A 173 7.72 13.09 2.80
C PRO A 173 8.89 13.19 3.78
N LEU A 174 9.92 12.38 3.59
CA LEU A 174 11.18 12.57 4.29
C LEU A 174 11.96 13.69 3.60
N PHE A 175 12.03 14.86 4.23
CA PHE A 175 12.83 15.98 3.73
C PHE A 175 14.25 15.83 4.23
N LEU A 176 15.21 15.86 3.30
CA LEU A 176 16.64 15.71 3.55
C LEU A 176 17.37 17.01 3.22
N SER A 177 18.41 17.31 4.00
CA SER A 177 19.33 18.42 3.77
C SER A 177 20.79 18.00 4.01
N GLU A 178 21.70 18.60 3.25
CA GLU A 178 23.15 18.38 3.38
C GLU A 178 23.70 18.94 4.68
N THR A 179 23.16 20.08 5.13
CA THR A 179 23.52 20.73 6.39
C THR A 179 22.38 20.67 7.39
N SER A 180 22.70 20.67 8.68
CA SER A 180 21.70 20.80 9.74
C SER A 180 20.97 22.14 9.60
N CYS A 181 19.64 22.11 9.70
CA CYS A 181 18.80 23.29 9.59
C CYS A 181 17.44 23.02 10.23
N THR A 182 16.70 24.10 10.49
CA THR A 182 15.34 24.03 11.02
C THR A 182 14.35 24.41 9.93
N PHE A 183 13.33 23.59 9.73
CA PHE A 183 12.17 23.96 8.92
C PHE A 183 10.91 24.00 9.79
N LYS A 184 10.00 24.90 9.42
CA LYS A 184 8.67 25.01 10.02
C LYS A 184 7.71 24.09 9.27
N THR A 185 6.91 23.34 10.00
CA THR A 185 5.79 22.58 9.44
C THR A 185 4.49 23.13 9.99
N ILE A 186 3.52 23.39 9.12
CA ILE A 186 2.16 23.78 9.48
C ILE A 186 1.23 22.75 8.88
N PHE A 187 0.39 22.14 9.70
CA PHE A 187 -0.74 21.33 9.25
C PHE A 187 -2.02 22.16 9.33
N TYR A 188 -2.87 22.10 8.30
CA TYR A 188 -4.07 22.91 8.24
C TYR A 188 -5.20 22.24 7.45
N MET A 189 -6.43 22.62 7.79
CA MET A 189 -7.60 22.27 6.99
C MET A 189 -7.82 23.37 5.96
N LYS A 190 -7.84 23.02 4.67
CA LYS A 190 -8.23 23.95 3.61
C LYS A 190 -9.74 24.15 3.70
N ARG A 191 -10.21 25.39 3.88
CA ARG A 191 -11.63 25.69 3.71
C ARG A 191 -11.94 25.66 2.22
N GLU A 192 -12.80 24.75 1.80
CA GLU A 192 -13.43 24.89 0.49
C GLU A 192 -14.30 26.15 0.54
N ARG A 193 -14.11 27.06 -0.42
CA ARG A 193 -15.09 28.15 -0.59
C ARG A 193 -16.39 27.48 -0.97
N ALA A 194 -17.40 27.59 -0.11
CA ALA A 194 -18.78 27.29 -0.49
C ALA A 194 -19.03 28.02 -1.82
N GLY A 195 -19.18 27.25 -2.89
CA GLY A 195 -19.54 27.78 -4.19
C GLY A 195 -20.88 28.48 -4.02
N GLY A 196 -20.86 29.81 -4.04
CA GLY A 196 -22.06 30.60 -4.21
C GLY A 196 -22.62 30.27 -5.57
N THR A 197 -23.60 29.37 -5.62
CA THR A 197 -24.58 29.34 -6.68
C THR A 197 -25.23 30.72 -6.73
N LYS A 198 -24.94 31.46 -7.81
CA LYS A 198 -25.79 32.56 -8.25
C LYS A 198 -27.00 31.98 -8.97
#